data_AF-A0AAD4JVF0-F1
#
_entry.id   AF-A0AAD4JVF0-F1
#
_cell.length_a   1.000
_cell.length_b   1.000
_cell.length_c   1.000
_cell.angle_alpha   90.00
_cell.angle_beta   90.00
_cell.angle_gamma   90.00
#
_symmetry.space_group_name_H-M   'P 1'
#
loop_
_entity.id
_entity.type
_entity.pdbx_description
1 polymer ?
#
loop_
_entity_poly.entity_id
_entity_poly.type
_entity_poly.pdbx_seq_one_letter_code
_entity_poly.pdbx_strand_id
1 'polypeptide(L)'
;WYRVNVYSKVSLDLLSIDEIIYMLKEECAIRNTSWKPLYMEEGGELLASDTMPPKFNFFVRTYGQLKVLQDMQMPEEYGITIRAKSRTPQPEINNEFKLKIREIIMKRYTADESNLDLCSVVNDPIWGDVYGGLNNAKCMAAAIEVMGECMPRLHNLSLDLNYLDDVLSLEGIENHLPELRNLSLVSNNLQTIQSLKVLSHLPLVELSLGMNPLRKPADPSELLTFLPHLRILN
;
A
#
# COMPACT_ATOMS: atom_id res chain seq x y z
N TRP A 1 1.20 -6.78 5.26
CA TRP A 1 -0.12 -6.48 5.84
C TRP A 1 -1.04 -7.67 5.66
N TYR A 2 -1.78 -8.02 6.71
CA TYR A 2 -2.69 -9.16 6.72
C TYR A 2 -3.99 -8.74 7.40
N ARG A 3 -5.13 -8.99 6.75
CA ARG A 3 -6.45 -8.85 7.36
C ARG A 3 -6.72 -10.08 8.19
N VAL A 4 -7.02 -9.89 9.46
CA VAL A 4 -7.40 -10.91 10.43
C VAL A 4 -8.89 -10.78 10.69
N ASN A 5 -9.61 -11.86 10.44
CA ASN A 5 -11.04 -12.01 10.69
C ASN A 5 -11.23 -12.88 11.93
N VAL A 6 -11.98 -12.38 12.90
CA VAL A 6 -12.31 -13.09 14.13
C VAL A 6 -13.77 -13.50 14.08
N TYR A 7 -14.02 -14.80 14.13
CA TYR A 7 -15.35 -15.38 14.15
C TYR A 7 -15.69 -15.82 15.57
N SER A 8 -16.93 -15.58 15.98
CA SER A 8 -17.50 -16.07 17.22
C SER A 8 -18.81 -16.77 16.87
N LYS A 9 -19.07 -17.95 17.43
CA LYS A 9 -20.33 -18.65 17.18
C LYS A 9 -21.50 -17.82 17.76
N VAL A 10 -22.42 -17.43 16.89
CA VAL A 10 -23.63 -16.63 17.23
C VAL A 10 -24.48 -17.26 18.34
N SER A 11 -24.45 -18.60 18.48
CA SER A 11 -25.17 -19.31 19.56
C SER A 11 -24.68 -18.99 20.97
N LEU A 12 -23.52 -18.34 21.10
CA LEU A 12 -22.84 -18.03 22.35
C LEU A 12 -22.32 -16.59 22.30
N ASP A 13 -23.15 -15.60 21.94
CA ASP A 13 -22.78 -14.17 21.89
C ASP A 13 -22.43 -13.57 23.28
N LEU A 14 -21.73 -14.35 24.10
CA LEU A 14 -21.34 -14.20 25.49
C LEU A 14 -20.23 -13.16 25.68
N LEU A 15 -19.42 -12.94 24.65
CA LEU A 15 -18.24 -12.08 24.73
C LEU A 15 -18.36 -10.91 23.77
N SER A 16 -18.23 -9.71 24.31
CA SER A 16 -18.02 -8.47 23.56
C SER A 16 -16.71 -8.49 22.77
N ILE A 17 -16.58 -7.59 21.80
CA ILE A 17 -15.35 -7.43 21.02
C ILE A 17 -14.18 -7.06 21.94
N ASP A 18 -14.41 -6.19 22.93
CA ASP A 18 -13.38 -5.77 23.87
C ASP A 18 -12.85 -6.94 24.73
N GLU A 19 -13.73 -7.82 25.19
CA GLU A 19 -13.33 -9.04 25.92
C GLU A 19 -12.49 -9.97 25.04
N ILE A 20 -12.88 -10.14 23.77
CA ILE A 20 -12.10 -10.95 22.82
C ILE A 20 -10.72 -10.32 22.58
N ILE A 21 -10.65 -9.01 22.38
CA ILE A 21 -9.38 -8.29 22.20
C ILE A 21 -8.50 -8.42 23.44
N TYR A 22 -9.09 -8.31 24.64
CA TYR A 22 -8.37 -8.48 25.89
C TYR A 22 -7.73 -9.87 25.96
N MET A 23 -8.50 -10.93 25.68
CA MET A 23 -7.96 -12.30 25.65
C MET A 23 -6.83 -12.46 24.61
N LEU A 24 -7.00 -11.92 23.40
CA LEU A 24 -5.98 -11.97 22.36
C LEU A 24 -4.71 -11.19 22.75
N LYS A 25 -4.83 -10.13 23.55
CA LYS A 25 -3.67 -9.39 24.09
C LYS A 25 -2.95 -10.18 25.17
N GLU A 26 -3.69 -10.78 26.11
CA GLU A 26 -3.12 -11.62 27.18
C GLU A 26 -2.34 -12.80 26.58
N GLU A 27 -2.93 -13.53 25.63
CA GLU A 27 -2.27 -14.65 24.94
C GLU A 27 -1.00 -14.21 24.18
N CYS A 28 -1.03 -13.04 23.55
CA CYS A 28 0.15 -12.48 22.90
C CYS A 28 1.24 -12.05 23.88
N ALA A 29 0.86 -11.52 25.05
CA ALA A 29 1.78 -11.14 26.11
C ALA A 29 2.51 -12.37 26.68
N ILE A 30 1.80 -13.48 26.89
CA ILE A 30 2.39 -14.78 27.29
C ILE A 30 3.47 -15.22 26.30
N ARG A 31 3.28 -14.94 25.00
CA ARG A 31 4.21 -15.30 23.92
C ARG A 31 5.30 -14.25 23.67
N ASN A 32 5.42 -13.24 24.53
CA ASN A 32 6.35 -12.12 24.44
C ASN A 32 6.27 -11.38 23.07
N THR A 33 5.05 -11.23 22.57
CA THR A 33 4.78 -10.61 21.27
C THR A 33 3.80 -9.46 21.43
N SER A 34 4.17 -8.27 20.97
CA SER A 34 3.27 -7.13 20.96
C SER A 34 2.55 -7.03 19.61
N TRP A 35 1.24 -6.87 19.66
CA TRP A 35 0.44 -6.51 18.50
C TRP A 35 -0.58 -5.43 18.89
N LYS A 36 -1.03 -4.69 17.88
CA LYS A 36 -2.08 -3.69 18.00
C LYS A 36 -3.06 -3.90 16.85
N PRO A 37 -4.39 -3.97 17.10
CA PRO A 37 -5.36 -3.99 16.02
C PRO A 37 -5.29 -2.66 15.27
N LEU A 38 -5.02 -2.72 13.97
CA LEU A 38 -5.06 -1.56 13.06
C LEU A 38 -6.28 -1.67 12.15
N TYR A 39 -6.93 -0.55 11.85
CA TYR A 39 -8.12 -0.52 10.96
C TYR A 39 -9.18 -1.54 11.40
N MET A 40 -9.52 -1.52 12.68
CA MET A 40 -10.48 -2.45 13.24
C MET A 40 -11.90 -2.04 12.87
N GLU A 41 -12.69 -3.00 12.42
CA GLU A 41 -14.09 -2.81 12.03
C GLU A 41 -14.93 -3.95 12.59
N GLU A 42 -16.12 -3.63 13.09
CA GLU A 42 -17.12 -4.65 13.43
C GLU A 42 -17.63 -5.32 12.15
N GLY A 43 -17.90 -6.62 12.23
CA GLY A 43 -18.29 -7.40 11.07
C GLY A 43 -17.13 -7.69 10.11
N GLY A 44 -17.49 -7.93 8.84
CA GLY A 44 -16.56 -8.11 7.73
C GLY A 44 -17.18 -8.86 6.56
N GLU A 45 -16.42 -8.98 5.49
CA GLU A 45 -16.88 -9.61 4.24
C GLU A 45 -17.09 -11.12 4.44
N LEU A 46 -18.32 -11.61 4.19
CA LEU A 46 -18.65 -13.02 4.22
C LEU A 46 -17.97 -13.73 3.06
N LEU A 47 -17.01 -14.61 3.33
CA LEU A 47 -16.42 -15.42 2.26
C LEU A 47 -17.41 -16.51 1.85
N ALA A 48 -17.35 -16.94 0.59
CA ALA A 48 -18.23 -18.00 0.07
C ALA A 48 -18.14 -19.34 0.84
N SER A 49 -17.04 -19.56 1.56
CA SER A 49 -16.80 -20.71 2.43
C SER A 49 -17.25 -20.51 3.89
N ASP A 50 -17.64 -19.30 4.27
CA ASP A 50 -17.96 -18.96 5.64
C ASP A 50 -19.45 -19.21 5.90
N THR A 51 -19.74 -19.91 6.99
CA THR A 51 -21.11 -20.17 7.43
C THR A 51 -21.73 -18.99 8.17
N MET A 52 -20.92 -18.01 8.58
CA MET A 52 -21.33 -16.80 9.28
C MET A 52 -20.30 -15.68 9.06
N PRO A 53 -20.72 -14.40 9.12
CA PRO A 53 -19.79 -13.28 8.99
C PRO A 53 -18.83 -13.25 10.20
N PRO A 54 -17.62 -12.70 10.03
CA PRO A 54 -16.74 -12.44 11.17
C PRO A 54 -17.41 -11.44 12.12
N LYS A 55 -17.15 -11.60 13.42
CA LYS A 55 -17.64 -10.68 14.46
C LYS A 55 -16.95 -9.33 14.36
N PHE A 56 -15.65 -9.34 14.07
CA PHE A 56 -14.86 -8.16 13.75
C PHE A 56 -13.63 -8.55 12.95
N ASN A 57 -12.98 -7.55 12.37
CA ASN A 57 -11.75 -7.72 11.63
C ASN A 57 -10.77 -6.58 11.93
N PHE A 58 -9.48 -6.83 11.75
CA PHE A 58 -8.41 -5.84 11.89
C PHE A 58 -7.21 -6.24 11.02
N PHE A 59 -6.18 -5.41 10.99
CA PHE A 59 -4.96 -5.66 10.25
C PHE A 59 -3.73 -5.77 11.16
N VAL A 60 -2.80 -6.65 10.75
CA VAL A 60 -1.44 -6.75 11.28
C VAL A 60 -0.41 -6.51 10.17
N ARG A 61 0.78 -6.03 10.54
CA ARG A 61 1.80 -5.61 9.56
C ARG A 61 2.64 -6.79 9.08
N THR A 62 3.05 -7.65 10.01
CA THR A 62 4.05 -8.69 9.77
C THR A 62 3.46 -10.10 9.76
N TYR A 63 4.12 -11.02 9.06
CA TYR A 63 3.78 -12.44 9.09
C TYR A 63 3.99 -13.03 10.49
N GLY A 64 4.99 -12.55 11.24
CA GLY A 64 5.23 -12.98 12.61
C GLY A 64 4.04 -12.70 13.53
N GLN A 65 3.49 -11.48 13.47
CA GLN A 65 2.26 -11.12 14.20
C GLN A 65 1.07 -11.99 13.79
N LEU A 66 0.91 -12.24 12.48
CA LEU A 66 -0.14 -13.12 11.98
C LEU A 66 0.01 -14.55 12.53
N LYS A 67 1.22 -15.11 12.46
CA LYS A 67 1.48 -16.48 12.87
C LYS A 67 1.17 -16.69 14.34
N VAL A 68 1.55 -15.73 15.19
CA VAL A 68 1.19 -15.77 16.62
C VAL A 68 -0.32 -15.86 16.81
N LEU A 69 -1.10 -15.04 16.10
CA LEU A 69 -2.56 -15.06 16.18
C LEU A 69 -3.16 -16.37 15.66
N GLN A 70 -2.56 -17.00 14.64
CA GLN A 70 -3.02 -18.28 14.11
C GLN A 70 -2.68 -19.47 15.03
N ASP A 71 -1.56 -19.39 15.74
CA ASP A 71 -1.07 -20.43 16.66
C ASP A 71 -1.71 -20.32 18.07
N MET A 72 -2.64 -19.37 18.28
CA MET A 72 -3.39 -19.23 19.53
C MET A 72 -4.39 -20.37 19.70
N GLN A 73 -4.34 -21.02 20.87
CA GLN A 73 -5.35 -21.98 21.28
C GLN A 73 -6.38 -21.25 22.14
N MET A 74 -7.51 -20.86 21.54
CA MET A 74 -8.62 -20.28 22.27
C MET A 74 -9.41 -21.38 22.97
N PRO A 75 -9.91 -21.16 24.20
CA PRO A 75 -10.78 -22.12 24.87
C PRO A 75 -12.00 -22.46 23.99
N GLU A 76 -12.24 -23.77 23.78
CA GLU A 76 -13.30 -24.24 22.88
C GLU A 76 -14.69 -23.75 23.28
N GLU A 77 -14.91 -23.52 24.58
CA GLU A 77 -16.13 -22.97 25.17
C GLU A 77 -16.55 -21.62 24.60
N TYR A 78 -15.60 -20.80 24.13
CA TYR A 78 -15.89 -19.50 23.52
C TYR A 78 -16.13 -19.59 22.00
N GLY A 79 -15.79 -20.72 21.37
CA GLY A 79 -16.02 -20.94 19.95
C GLY A 79 -15.37 -19.90 19.03
N ILE A 80 -14.27 -19.29 19.46
CA ILE A 80 -13.54 -18.26 18.71
C ILE A 80 -12.67 -18.92 17.64
N THR A 81 -12.78 -18.44 16.40
CA THR A 81 -11.94 -18.89 15.29
C THR A 81 -11.27 -17.68 14.63
N ILE A 82 -9.97 -17.76 14.39
CA ILE A 82 -9.21 -16.71 13.73
C ILE A 82 -8.82 -17.18 12.33
N ARG A 83 -9.14 -16.38 11.31
CA ARG A 83 -8.71 -16.60 9.93
C ARG A 83 -8.02 -15.35 9.42
N ALA A 84 -7.07 -15.50 8.51
CA ALA A 84 -6.41 -14.34 7.94
C ALA A 84 -6.12 -14.50 6.45
N LYS A 85 -6.00 -13.36 5.77
CA LYS A 85 -5.62 -13.27 4.36
C LYS A 85 -4.64 -12.14 4.15
N SER A 86 -3.71 -12.33 3.20
CA SER A 86 -2.89 -11.23 2.69
C SER A 86 -3.81 -10.22 2.02
N ARG A 87 -3.91 -9.02 2.58
CA ARG A 87 -4.72 -7.91 2.08
C ARG A 87 -4.17 -6.61 2.64
N THR A 88 -4.24 -5.55 1.84
CA THR A 88 -3.84 -4.20 2.25
C THR A 88 -5.02 -3.45 2.88
N PRO A 89 -4.79 -2.61 3.90
CA PRO A 89 -5.80 -1.69 4.41
C PRO A 89 -6.31 -0.73 3.32
N GLN A 90 -7.50 -0.19 3.54
CA GLN A 90 -8.05 0.91 2.77
C GLN A 90 -8.07 2.16 3.67
N PRO A 91 -6.93 2.87 3.81
CA PRO A 91 -6.89 4.00 4.72
C PRO A 91 -7.78 5.14 4.22
N GLU A 92 -8.39 5.85 5.16
CA GLU A 92 -8.93 7.17 4.87
C GLU A 92 -7.78 8.15 4.65
N ILE A 93 -7.86 8.93 3.57
CA ILE A 93 -6.90 10.00 3.31
C ILE A 93 -7.28 11.18 4.20
N ASN A 94 -6.61 11.28 5.34
CA ASN A 94 -6.81 12.32 6.33
C ASN A 94 -5.56 13.21 6.48
N ASN A 95 -5.63 14.21 7.37
CA ASN A 95 -4.50 15.09 7.63
C ASN A 95 -3.27 14.35 8.17
N GLU A 96 -3.44 13.27 8.93
CA GLU A 96 -2.33 12.47 9.44
C GLU A 96 -1.55 11.81 8.28
N PHE A 97 -2.26 11.22 7.31
CA PHE A 97 -1.65 10.68 6.10
C PHE A 97 -0.86 11.77 5.34
N LYS A 98 -1.50 12.93 5.09
CA LYS A 98 -0.87 14.06 4.37
C LYS A 98 0.37 14.60 5.07
N LEU A 99 0.38 14.65 6.41
CA LEU A 99 1.55 15.06 7.19
C LEU A 99 2.69 14.05 7.09
N LYS A 100 2.39 12.75 7.22
CA LYS A 100 3.40 11.68 7.13
C LYS A 100 4.04 11.59 5.75
N ILE A 101 3.24 11.61 4.68
CA ILE A 101 3.79 11.59 3.32
C ILE A 101 4.63 12.84 3.05
N ARG A 102 4.22 14.02 3.56
CA ARG A 102 5.02 15.24 3.46
C ARG A 102 6.38 15.09 4.14
N GLU A 103 6.41 14.54 5.35
CA GLU A 103 7.66 14.31 6.08
C GLU A 103 8.58 13.34 5.32
N ILE A 104 8.02 12.26 4.78
CA ILE A 104 8.77 11.29 3.95
C ILE A 104 9.35 11.97 2.71
N ILE A 105 8.53 12.73 1.98
CA ILE A 105 8.96 13.46 0.77
C ILE A 105 10.11 14.41 1.10
N MET A 106 9.98 15.22 2.15
CA MET A 106 11.02 16.17 2.54
C MET A 106 12.30 15.48 2.99
N LYS A 107 12.21 14.31 3.62
CA LYS A 107 13.37 13.55 4.10
C LYS A 107 14.11 12.82 2.98
N ARG A 108 13.38 12.30 1.98
CA ARG A 108 13.94 11.47 0.90
C ARG A 108 14.28 12.26 -0.37
N TYR A 109 14.07 13.57 -0.36
CA TYR A 109 14.42 14.44 -1.47
C TYR A 109 15.88 14.89 -1.42
N THR A 110 16.53 14.84 -2.58
CA THR A 110 17.88 15.34 -2.81
C THR A 110 17.79 16.58 -3.71
N ALA A 111 18.13 17.74 -3.15
CA ALA A 111 17.97 19.03 -3.82
C ALA A 111 18.89 19.23 -5.03
N ASP A 112 20.13 18.71 -4.98
CA ASP A 112 21.13 18.92 -6.04
C ASP A 112 20.71 18.30 -7.37
N GLU A 113 19.93 17.22 -7.32
CA GLU A 113 19.46 16.48 -8.49
C GLU A 113 17.97 16.69 -8.76
N SER A 114 17.27 17.51 -7.96
CA SER A 114 15.80 17.58 -7.96
C SER A 114 15.17 16.18 -7.97
N ASN A 115 15.68 15.30 -7.10
CA ASN A 115 15.39 13.87 -7.10
C ASN A 115 14.64 13.45 -5.84
N LEU A 116 13.55 12.73 -6.03
CA LEU A 116 12.75 12.17 -4.95
C LEU A 116 12.69 10.65 -5.06
N ASP A 117 13.23 9.98 -4.06
CA ASP A 117 13.21 8.52 -3.97
C ASP A 117 12.08 8.04 -3.06
N LEU A 118 10.99 7.53 -3.65
CA LEU A 118 9.90 6.85 -2.94
C LEU A 118 9.94 5.33 -3.12
N CYS A 119 11.13 4.77 -3.35
CA CYS A 119 11.32 3.33 -3.42
C CYS A 119 10.82 2.64 -2.14
N SER A 120 9.97 1.63 -2.33
CA SER A 120 9.38 0.82 -1.26
C SER A 120 8.80 1.65 -0.11
N VAL A 121 8.10 2.75 -0.41
CA VAL A 121 7.72 3.75 0.60
C VAL A 121 6.78 3.19 1.67
N VAL A 122 6.01 2.14 1.37
CA VAL A 122 5.13 1.45 2.35
C VAL A 122 5.90 0.93 3.59
N ASN A 123 7.21 0.71 3.44
CA ASN A 123 8.10 0.26 4.51
C ASN A 123 8.77 1.41 5.27
N ASP A 124 8.50 2.67 4.92
CA ASP A 124 9.08 3.81 5.64
C ASP A 124 8.61 3.83 7.11
N PRO A 125 9.52 3.96 8.09
CA PRO A 125 9.16 3.99 9.50
C PRO A 125 8.26 5.17 9.89
N ILE A 126 8.29 6.28 9.15
CA ILE A 126 7.46 7.48 9.42
C ILE A 126 5.96 7.15 9.38
N TRP A 127 5.56 6.14 8.61
CA TRP A 127 4.18 5.70 8.55
C TRP A 127 3.62 5.28 9.92
N GLY A 128 4.44 4.68 10.79
CA GLY A 128 3.97 4.12 12.06
C GLY A 128 2.81 3.15 11.83
N ASP A 129 1.63 3.48 12.37
CA ASP A 129 0.42 2.68 12.26
C ASP A 129 -0.44 2.97 11.02
N VAL A 130 -0.06 3.97 10.21
CA VAL A 130 -0.79 4.38 9.00
C VAL A 130 -0.33 3.56 7.80
N TYR A 131 -1.26 3.07 7.00
CA TYR A 131 -0.96 2.46 5.71
C TYR A 131 -0.61 3.54 4.68
N GLY A 132 0.59 3.43 4.12
CA GLY A 132 1.14 4.37 3.14
C GLY A 132 1.49 3.75 1.79
N GLY A 133 0.81 2.66 1.40
CA GLY A 133 1.13 1.98 0.15
C GLY A 133 0.63 2.76 -1.07
N LEU A 134 1.55 3.17 -1.94
CA LEU A 134 1.24 3.91 -3.17
C LEU A 134 0.58 3.07 -4.25
N ASN A 135 0.52 1.74 -4.11
CA ASN A 135 -0.33 0.89 -4.94
C ASN A 135 -1.83 1.12 -4.73
N ASN A 136 -2.24 1.85 -3.69
CA ASN A 136 -3.60 2.33 -3.54
C ASN A 136 -3.78 3.67 -4.25
N ALA A 137 -4.72 3.74 -5.20
CA ALA A 137 -4.96 4.94 -6.01
C ALA A 137 -5.26 6.21 -5.18
N LYS A 138 -5.97 6.11 -4.05
CA LYS A 138 -6.23 7.26 -3.18
C LYS A 138 -4.97 7.73 -2.47
N CYS A 139 -4.11 6.80 -2.05
CA CYS A 139 -2.83 7.11 -1.43
C CYS A 139 -1.88 7.76 -2.43
N MET A 140 -1.82 7.23 -3.66
CA MET A 140 -1.02 7.81 -4.74
C MET A 140 -1.47 9.22 -5.09
N ALA A 141 -2.78 9.44 -5.31
CA ALA A 141 -3.31 10.77 -5.65
C ALA A 141 -2.98 11.81 -4.57
N ALA A 142 -3.15 11.44 -3.28
CA ALA A 142 -2.80 12.30 -2.16
C ALA A 142 -1.29 12.55 -2.06
N ALA A 143 -0.45 11.56 -2.38
CA ALA A 143 0.99 11.74 -2.44
C ALA A 143 1.39 12.70 -3.57
N ILE A 144 0.80 12.58 -4.76
CA ILE A 144 1.02 13.48 -5.90
C ILE A 144 0.64 14.92 -5.55
N GLU A 145 -0.51 15.12 -4.90
CA GLU A 145 -0.93 16.43 -4.41
C GLU A 145 0.13 17.05 -3.49
N VAL A 146 0.59 16.30 -2.49
CA VAL A 146 1.62 16.77 -1.55
C VAL A 146 2.98 16.98 -2.24
N MET A 147 3.36 16.13 -3.20
CA MET A 147 4.57 16.32 -3.99
C MET A 147 4.52 17.63 -4.78
N GLY A 148 3.39 17.94 -5.45
CA GLY A 148 3.21 19.18 -6.18
C GLY A 148 3.21 20.43 -5.29
N GLU A 149 2.69 20.33 -4.06
CA GLU A 149 2.76 21.41 -3.07
C GLU A 149 4.18 21.67 -2.57
N CYS A 150 4.96 20.61 -2.35
CA CYS A 150 6.29 20.72 -1.75
C CYS A 150 7.39 21.02 -2.79
N MET A 151 7.29 20.39 -3.96
CA MET A 151 8.35 20.29 -4.98
C MET A 151 7.76 20.34 -6.40
N PRO A 152 7.09 21.44 -6.81
CA PRO A 152 6.44 21.53 -8.13
C PRO A 152 7.42 21.44 -9.32
N ARG A 153 8.73 21.60 -9.08
CA ARG A 153 9.80 21.53 -10.08
C ARG A 153 10.64 20.26 -9.99
N LEU A 154 10.06 19.17 -9.48
CA LEU A 154 10.74 17.87 -9.40
C LEU A 154 11.11 17.38 -10.79
N HIS A 155 12.35 16.90 -10.96
CA HIS A 155 12.84 16.38 -12.26
C HIS A 155 12.98 14.86 -12.28
N ASN A 156 13.29 14.25 -11.13
CA ASN A 156 13.51 12.81 -11.00
C ASN A 156 12.61 12.23 -9.90
N LEU A 157 11.88 11.15 -10.22
CA LEU A 157 11.02 10.43 -9.29
C LEU A 157 11.27 8.92 -9.39
N SER A 158 11.58 8.27 -8.27
CA SER A 158 11.55 6.81 -8.16
C SER A 158 10.30 6.33 -7.42
N LEU A 159 9.54 5.44 -8.06
CA LEU A 159 8.42 4.70 -7.50
C LEU A 159 8.71 3.18 -7.51
N ASP A 160 9.97 2.81 -7.42
CA ASP A 160 10.41 1.41 -7.46
C ASP A 160 9.86 0.60 -6.27
N LEU A 161 9.66 -0.70 -6.46
CA LEU A 161 9.25 -1.63 -5.39
C LEU A 161 8.00 -1.20 -4.60
N ASN A 162 7.03 -0.56 -5.28
CA ASN A 162 5.76 -0.13 -4.67
C ASN A 162 4.58 -1.04 -4.99
N TYR A 163 4.80 -2.15 -5.70
CA TYR A 163 3.79 -3.13 -6.09
C TYR A 163 2.64 -2.51 -6.92
N LEU A 164 2.97 -1.56 -7.80
CA LEU A 164 2.01 -0.96 -8.72
C LEU A 164 1.57 -2.00 -9.77
N ASP A 165 0.27 -2.30 -9.83
CA ASP A 165 -0.30 -3.20 -10.84
C ASP A 165 -0.58 -2.47 -12.18
N ASP A 166 -0.82 -1.16 -12.10
CA ASP A 166 -0.92 -0.23 -13.22
C ASP A 166 -0.44 1.17 -12.81
N VAL A 167 -0.37 2.09 -13.78
CA VAL A 167 -0.02 3.50 -13.55
C VAL A 167 -1.20 4.46 -13.69
N LEU A 168 -2.44 3.97 -13.77
CA LEU A 168 -3.63 4.82 -13.94
C LEU A 168 -3.81 5.78 -12.77
N SER A 169 -3.33 5.39 -11.58
CA SER A 169 -3.28 6.26 -10.41
C SER A 169 -2.35 7.49 -10.54
N LEU A 170 -1.51 7.54 -11.59
CA LEU A 170 -0.69 8.69 -11.96
C LEU A 170 -1.37 9.62 -12.98
N GLU A 171 -2.62 9.36 -13.37
CA GLU A 171 -3.35 10.23 -14.28
C GLU A 171 -3.42 11.68 -13.72
N GLY A 172 -3.06 12.66 -14.55
CA GLY A 172 -3.05 14.07 -14.16
C GLY A 172 -1.82 14.50 -13.35
N ILE A 173 -0.81 13.64 -13.18
CA ILE A 173 0.44 13.98 -12.48
C ILE A 173 1.15 15.20 -13.07
N GLU A 174 1.01 15.47 -14.36
CA GLU A 174 1.57 16.63 -15.06
C GLU A 174 1.04 17.96 -14.50
N ASN A 175 -0.15 17.97 -13.89
CA ASN A 175 -0.71 19.17 -13.26
C ASN A 175 0.00 19.52 -11.94
N HIS A 176 0.66 18.54 -11.32
CA HIS A 176 1.37 18.68 -10.06
C HIS A 176 2.88 18.73 -10.25
N LEU A 177 3.42 17.95 -11.20
CA LEU A 177 4.84 17.79 -11.48
C LEU A 177 5.12 18.02 -12.98
N PRO A 178 4.86 19.22 -13.51
CA PRO A 178 4.97 19.51 -14.95
C PRO A 178 6.40 19.40 -15.50
N GLU A 179 7.41 19.49 -14.63
CA GLU A 179 8.81 19.41 -15.02
C GLU A 179 9.41 18.00 -14.87
N LEU A 180 8.62 16.98 -14.53
CA LEU A 180 9.13 15.62 -14.33
C LEU A 180 9.71 15.05 -15.64
N ARG A 181 11.00 14.69 -15.61
CA ARG A 181 11.75 14.17 -16.77
C ARG A 181 12.10 12.71 -16.64
N ASN A 182 12.40 12.24 -15.44
CA ASN A 182 12.90 10.90 -15.22
C ASN A 182 12.00 10.18 -14.22
N LEU A 183 11.47 9.03 -14.62
CA LEU A 183 10.57 8.22 -13.81
C LEU A 183 11.08 6.78 -13.73
N SER A 184 11.29 6.29 -12.52
CA SER A 184 11.62 4.88 -12.27
C SER A 184 10.42 4.13 -11.71
N LEU A 185 10.08 3.00 -12.34
CA LEU A 185 8.99 2.07 -11.98
C LEU A 185 9.52 0.64 -11.87
N VAL A 186 10.79 0.46 -11.53
CA VAL A 186 11.48 -0.82 -11.47
C VAL A 186 10.88 -1.72 -10.39
N SER A 187 10.77 -3.02 -10.70
CA SER A 187 10.25 -4.04 -9.77
C SER A 187 8.84 -3.74 -9.22
N ASN A 188 7.95 -3.30 -10.11
CA ASN A 188 6.51 -3.25 -9.86
C ASN A 188 5.82 -4.46 -10.54
N ASN A 189 4.49 -4.46 -10.61
CA ASN A 189 3.67 -5.55 -11.14
C ASN A 189 3.02 -5.20 -12.49
N LEU A 190 3.58 -4.24 -13.24
CA LEU A 190 2.99 -3.75 -14.47
C LEU A 190 2.93 -4.87 -15.52
N GLN A 191 1.74 -5.17 -16.03
CA GLN A 191 1.53 -6.23 -17.01
C GLN A 191 1.50 -5.74 -18.47
N THR A 192 1.26 -4.45 -18.67
CA THR A 192 0.97 -3.86 -19.98
C THR A 192 1.50 -2.42 -20.06
N ILE A 193 2.18 -2.12 -21.17
CA ILE A 193 2.74 -0.80 -21.45
C ILE A 193 1.66 0.22 -21.84
N GLN A 194 0.47 -0.23 -22.23
CA GLN A 194 -0.62 0.62 -22.70
C GLN A 194 -1.15 1.52 -21.57
N SER A 195 -1.02 1.08 -20.31
CA SER A 195 -1.32 1.91 -19.15
C SER A 195 -0.43 3.15 -19.06
N LEU A 196 0.80 3.11 -19.60
CA LEU A 196 1.75 4.23 -19.59
C LEU A 196 1.29 5.42 -20.44
N LYS A 197 0.24 5.27 -21.25
CA LYS A 197 -0.35 6.37 -22.03
C LYS A 197 -0.83 7.53 -21.14
N VAL A 198 -1.16 7.27 -19.88
CA VAL A 198 -1.52 8.33 -18.91
C VAL A 198 -0.36 9.30 -18.64
N LEU A 199 0.89 8.89 -18.92
CA LEU A 199 2.08 9.72 -18.77
C LEU A 199 2.39 10.57 -20.00
N SER A 200 1.53 10.54 -21.03
CA SER A 200 1.80 11.16 -22.35
C SER A 200 1.94 12.68 -22.33
N HIS A 201 1.44 13.33 -21.28
CA HIS A 201 1.56 14.78 -21.10
C HIS A 201 2.83 15.21 -20.35
N LEU A 202 3.60 14.25 -19.83
CA LEU A 202 4.88 14.55 -19.19
C LEU A 202 6.02 14.64 -20.22
N PRO A 203 6.98 15.56 -20.02
CA PRO A 203 8.19 15.65 -20.84
C PRO A 203 9.23 14.59 -20.45
N LEU A 204 8.82 13.33 -20.31
CA LEU A 204 9.70 12.23 -19.87
C LEU A 204 10.83 12.00 -20.88
N VAL A 205 12.07 12.05 -20.38
CA VAL A 205 13.31 11.78 -21.10
C VAL A 205 13.81 10.37 -20.77
N GLU A 206 13.63 9.92 -19.53
CA GLU A 206 14.04 8.60 -19.05
C GLU A 206 12.91 7.87 -18.33
N LEU A 207 12.72 6.59 -18.68
CA LEU A 207 11.76 5.70 -18.04
C LEU A 207 12.42 4.36 -17.74
N SER A 208 12.38 3.94 -16.48
CA SER A 208 12.89 2.62 -16.07
C SER A 208 11.72 1.68 -15.73
N LEU A 209 11.60 0.57 -16.45
CA LEU A 209 10.56 -0.46 -16.33
C LEU A 209 11.12 -1.85 -15.98
N GLY A 210 12.42 -1.96 -15.74
CA GLY A 210 13.07 -3.21 -15.36
C GLY A 210 12.31 -4.03 -14.31
N MET A 211 12.37 -5.36 -14.42
CA MET A 211 11.76 -6.31 -13.47
C MET A 211 10.23 -6.22 -13.31
N ASN A 212 9.52 -5.67 -14.30
CA ASN A 212 8.05 -5.77 -14.38
C ASN A 212 7.60 -6.98 -15.22
N PRO A 213 6.48 -7.64 -14.88
CA PRO A 213 5.92 -8.79 -15.61
C PRO A 213 5.19 -8.37 -16.90
N LEU A 214 5.81 -7.53 -17.73
CA LEU A 214 5.23 -7.06 -18.98
C LEU A 214 5.04 -8.23 -19.95
N ARG A 215 3.83 -8.37 -20.53
CA ARG A 215 3.50 -9.47 -21.46
C ARG A 215 4.42 -9.54 -22.68
N LYS A 216 4.99 -8.40 -23.07
CA LYS A 216 6.00 -8.27 -24.11
C LYS A 216 7.04 -7.27 -23.63
N PRO A 217 8.31 -7.40 -24.06
CA PRO A 217 9.28 -6.33 -23.89
C PRO A 217 8.68 -5.03 -24.43
N ALA A 218 8.88 -3.93 -23.71
CA ALA A 218 8.40 -2.62 -24.16
C ALA A 218 9.08 -2.26 -25.49
N ASP A 219 8.30 -2.15 -26.57
CA ASP A 219 8.81 -1.67 -27.86
C ASP A 219 8.99 -0.16 -27.77
N PRO A 220 10.24 0.36 -27.90
CA PRO A 220 10.48 1.79 -27.89
C PRO A 220 9.63 2.54 -28.92
N SER A 221 9.37 1.94 -30.09
CA SER A 221 8.57 2.57 -31.16
C SER A 221 7.13 2.80 -30.73
N GLU A 222 6.53 1.83 -30.02
CA GLU A 222 5.18 1.94 -29.49
C GLU A 222 5.13 2.99 -28.37
N LEU A 223 6.09 2.97 -27.44
CA LEU A 223 6.17 3.98 -26.38
C LEU A 223 6.34 5.39 -26.93
N LEU A 224 7.17 5.59 -27.96
CA LEU A 224 7.39 6.89 -28.59
C LEU A 224 6.12 7.46 -29.24
N THR A 225 5.10 6.64 -29.53
CA THR A 225 3.80 7.15 -30.04
C THR A 225 3.07 8.02 -29.02
N PHE A 226 3.30 7.81 -27.73
CA PHE A 226 2.68 8.58 -26.65
C PHE A 226 3.67 9.19 -25.65
N LEU A 227 4.96 8.83 -25.69
CA LEU A 227 6.05 9.46 -24.95
C LEU A 227 7.12 9.99 -25.94
N PRO A 228 6.82 11.04 -26.73
CA PRO A 228 7.67 11.47 -27.83
C PRO A 228 9.04 12.03 -27.38
N HIS A 229 9.14 12.44 -26.11
CA HIS A 229 10.37 12.98 -25.52
C HIS A 229 11.30 11.90 -24.97
N LEU A 230 10.85 10.64 -24.90
CA LEU A 230 11.62 9.55 -24.32
C LEU A 230 12.90 9.30 -25.13
N ARG A 231 14.02 9.17 -24.43
CA ARG A 231 15.35 8.90 -25.01
C ARG A 231 16.00 7.67 -24.39
N ILE A 232 15.71 7.39 -23.13
CA ILE A 232 16.28 6.28 -22.37
C ILE A 232 15.14 5.41 -21.84
N LEU A 233 15.22 4.10 -22.10
CA LEU A 233 14.30 3.08 -21.61
C LEU A 233 15.13 1.94 -21.00
N ASN A 234 14.99 1.73 -19.69
CA ASN A 234 15.76 0.72 -18.93
C ASN A 234 14.89 -0.40 -18.37
#